data_AF-A0A382JUG0-F1
#
_entry.id   AF-A0A382JUG0-F1
#
_cell.length_a   1.000
_cell.length_b   1.000
_cell.length_c   1.000
_cell.angle_alpha   90.00
_cell.angle_beta   90.00
_cell.angle_gamma   90.00
#
_symmetry.space_group_name_H-M   'P 1'
#
loop_
_entity.id
_entity.type
_entity.pdbx_description
1 polymer ?
#
loop_
_entity_poly.entity_id
_entity_poly.type
_entity_poly.pdbx_seq_one_letter_code
_entity_poly.pdbx_strand_id
1 'polypeptide(L)'
;EDKERWKEEYDWEKMHHWLQPMLPLRYTQASCFKCHNNDLDIRGAETLNLGLLLVDKLGCNGCHTIEDYPQLIKIGPNLKRAKEKLDREWVAKWIKNPRSFRHNANMPSQFGQDNQKTPEMQAWNNNEIYAISSFLVKNKKTRNPSDSQYSGDAENGEKLFGAIGCKGCHVIEPEPVNAEVTLKEYTKRHGPNLIGLGSKTTAEWVYNWIRDPLTYNPDSRMPNLRVNDQDAKDITAYLLSFRNNEFENIGDIQLDEQVLEKIAFTHLSKQMPESFAEKKLVDMDLNEKLDYVAQKSIIHYGCFGCHEIDGFENAKPIGTELTEEGSKPVDKLDFGLFHNIEHVNYAWFETKLGNPRTFDQGKVNPPLDKLKMPNFNLTGNEIEALTTAILAFNSNKIDEKLKVHQSVDELAQHGARLIKQYNCQGCHIIDGF
;
A
#
# COMPACT_ATOMS: atom_id res chain seq x y z
N GLU A 1 -34.48 0.09 -11.16
CA GLU A 1 -35.81 -0.40 -11.56
C GLU A 1 -36.61 -0.97 -10.39
N ASP A 2 -36.04 -1.82 -9.53
CA ASP A 2 -36.80 -2.41 -8.40
C ASP A 2 -37.33 -1.41 -7.35
N LYS A 3 -36.63 -0.30 -7.11
CA LYS A 3 -37.03 0.71 -6.12
C LYS A 3 -38.32 1.45 -6.49
N GLU A 4 -38.46 1.84 -7.75
CA GLU A 4 -39.68 2.52 -8.22
C GLU A 4 -40.85 1.54 -8.25
N ARG A 5 -40.62 0.31 -8.71
CA ARG A 5 -41.61 -0.78 -8.62
C ARG A 5 -42.07 -0.99 -7.17
N TRP A 6 -41.16 -1.00 -6.19
CA TRP A 6 -41.51 -1.24 -4.80
C TRP A 6 -42.28 -0.11 -4.13
N LYS A 7 -41.99 1.14 -4.49
CA LYS A 7 -42.79 2.28 -4.05
C LYS A 7 -44.21 2.19 -4.60
N GLU A 8 -44.36 1.82 -5.87
CA GLU A 8 -45.65 1.72 -6.54
C GLU A 8 -46.49 0.51 -6.08
N GLU A 9 -45.87 -0.66 -5.95
CA GLU A 9 -46.58 -1.92 -5.65
C GLU A 9 -46.74 -2.21 -4.15
N TYR A 10 -45.83 -1.72 -3.30
CA TYR A 10 -45.77 -2.11 -1.88
C TYR A 10 -45.73 -0.93 -0.90
N ASP A 11 -46.00 0.31 -1.36
CA ASP A 11 -45.94 1.54 -0.55
C ASP A 11 -44.60 1.66 0.22
N TRP A 12 -43.52 1.20 -0.41
CA TRP A 12 -42.22 1.08 0.23
C TRP A 12 -41.63 2.47 0.49
N GLU A 13 -41.27 2.75 1.75
CA GLU A 13 -40.50 3.92 2.14
C GLU A 13 -39.13 3.54 2.72
N LYS A 14 -38.14 4.42 2.52
CA LYS A 14 -36.81 4.22 3.10
C LYS A 14 -36.90 4.47 4.60
N MET A 15 -36.68 3.45 5.41
CA MET A 15 -36.57 3.61 6.86
C MET A 15 -35.30 4.41 7.21
N HIS A 16 -35.47 5.70 7.51
CA HIS A 16 -34.36 6.63 7.76
C HIS A 16 -33.52 6.30 9.01
N HIS A 17 -34.06 5.51 9.94
CA HIS A 17 -33.40 5.12 11.19
C HIS A 17 -33.09 3.62 11.28
N TRP A 18 -33.04 2.92 10.14
CA TRP A 18 -32.64 1.51 10.14
C TRP A 18 -31.13 1.40 10.30
N LEU A 19 -30.67 1.12 11.52
CA LEU A 19 -29.25 1.01 11.85
C LEU A 19 -28.57 -0.22 11.24
N GLN A 20 -29.36 -1.22 10.83
CA GLN A 20 -28.87 -2.50 10.29
C GLN A 20 -29.70 -2.94 9.08
N PRO A 21 -29.65 -2.19 7.96
CA PRO A 21 -30.38 -2.56 6.76
C PRO A 21 -29.85 -3.88 6.20
N MET A 22 -30.73 -4.66 5.59
CA MET A 22 -30.29 -5.81 4.81
C MET A 22 -29.33 -5.36 3.71
N LEU A 23 -28.22 -6.08 3.57
CA LEU A 23 -27.25 -5.80 2.52
C LEU A 23 -27.83 -6.17 1.15
N PRO A 24 -27.55 -5.38 0.09
CA PRO A 24 -27.86 -5.77 -1.28
C PRO A 24 -27.27 -7.14 -1.63
N LEU A 25 -27.87 -7.84 -2.59
CA LEU A 25 -27.45 -9.21 -2.98
C LEU A 25 -25.94 -9.33 -3.21
N ARG A 26 -25.33 -8.35 -3.91
CA ARG A 26 -23.88 -8.28 -4.18
C ARG A 26 -22.99 -8.23 -2.93
N TYR A 27 -23.52 -7.80 -1.79
CA TYR A 27 -22.80 -7.64 -0.53
C TYR A 27 -23.19 -8.67 0.54
N THR A 28 -24.04 -9.64 0.22
CA THR A 28 -24.51 -10.66 1.17
C THR A 28 -23.38 -11.44 1.83
N GLN A 29 -22.30 -11.71 1.08
CA GLN A 29 -21.11 -12.41 1.57
C GLN A 29 -20.43 -11.72 2.77
N ALA A 30 -20.60 -10.40 2.95
CA ALA A 30 -20.09 -9.69 4.12
C ALA A 30 -20.63 -10.25 5.45
N SER A 31 -21.82 -10.84 5.43
CA SER A 31 -22.43 -11.44 6.62
C SER A 31 -21.72 -12.71 7.09
N CYS A 32 -20.98 -13.39 6.21
CA CYS A 32 -20.26 -14.62 6.56
C CYS A 32 -19.17 -14.35 7.62
N PHE A 33 -18.53 -13.18 7.57
CA PHE A 33 -17.47 -12.81 8.50
C PHE A 33 -17.92 -12.76 9.97
N LYS A 34 -19.23 -12.59 10.25
CA LYS A 34 -19.76 -12.58 11.63
C LYS A 34 -19.41 -13.86 12.39
N CYS A 35 -19.48 -15.01 11.70
CA CYS A 35 -19.17 -16.31 12.28
C CYS A 35 -17.81 -16.87 11.82
N HIS A 36 -17.35 -16.45 10.65
CA HIS A 36 -16.14 -16.92 9.98
C HIS A 36 -15.05 -15.83 9.96
N ASN A 37 -14.81 -15.16 11.08
CA ASN A 37 -13.84 -14.06 11.16
C ASN A 37 -12.36 -14.51 11.16
N ASN A 38 -12.10 -15.83 11.27
CA ASN A 38 -10.76 -16.39 11.35
C ASN A 38 -10.50 -17.54 10.36
N ASP A 39 -11.40 -17.73 9.40
CA ASP A 39 -11.29 -18.81 8.43
C ASP A 39 -10.48 -18.38 7.20
N LEU A 40 -9.72 -19.34 6.65
CA LEU A 40 -8.94 -19.12 5.44
C LEU A 40 -9.81 -18.95 4.22
N ASP A 41 -10.79 -19.82 4.03
CA ASP A 41 -11.52 -19.85 2.79
C ASP A 41 -12.97 -20.17 3.11
N ILE A 42 -13.74 -19.11 3.26
CA ILE A 42 -15.17 -19.22 3.51
C ILE A 42 -15.80 -19.70 2.21
N ARG A 43 -16.19 -20.97 2.16
CA ARG A 43 -16.81 -21.58 0.97
C ARG A 43 -18.06 -20.80 0.56
N GLY A 44 -18.15 -20.41 -0.71
CA GLY A 44 -19.27 -19.62 -1.25
C GLY A 44 -19.22 -18.12 -0.90
N ALA A 45 -18.11 -17.64 -0.34
CA ALA A 45 -17.87 -16.23 -0.05
C ALA A 45 -16.62 -15.68 -0.75
N GLU A 46 -16.48 -15.98 -2.04
CA GLU A 46 -15.29 -15.67 -2.85
C GLU A 46 -14.97 -14.15 -2.90
N THR A 47 -15.99 -13.29 -2.96
CA THR A 47 -15.85 -11.82 -2.95
C THR A 47 -15.37 -11.34 -1.58
N LEU A 48 -15.88 -11.90 -0.49
CA LEU A 48 -15.37 -11.60 0.86
C LEU A 48 -13.92 -12.10 1.02
N ASN A 49 -13.61 -13.31 0.58
CA ASN A 49 -12.25 -13.88 0.66
C ASN A 49 -11.25 -13.02 -0.12
N LEU A 50 -11.63 -12.55 -1.31
CA LEU A 50 -10.84 -11.59 -2.07
C LEU A 50 -10.68 -10.26 -1.32
N GLY A 51 -11.76 -9.73 -0.74
CA GLY A 51 -11.74 -8.48 0.03
C GLY A 51 -10.78 -8.54 1.22
N LEU A 52 -10.86 -9.62 2.01
CA LEU A 52 -9.95 -9.85 3.15
C LEU A 52 -8.49 -10.04 2.70
N LEU A 53 -8.26 -10.75 1.59
CA LEU A 53 -6.92 -10.86 1.02
C LEU A 53 -6.38 -9.48 0.61
N LEU A 54 -7.20 -8.64 -0.03
CA LEU A 54 -6.81 -7.29 -0.45
C LEU A 54 -6.51 -6.39 0.76
N VAL A 55 -7.27 -6.48 1.86
CA VAL A 55 -6.98 -5.76 3.11
C VAL A 55 -5.55 -6.05 3.58
N ASP A 56 -5.14 -7.32 3.58
CA ASP A 56 -3.77 -7.70 3.95
C ASP A 56 -2.74 -7.31 2.89
N LYS A 57 -2.97 -7.61 1.59
CA LYS A 57 -1.98 -7.39 0.53
C LYS A 57 -1.70 -5.93 0.24
N LEU A 58 -2.71 -5.07 0.37
CA LEU A 58 -2.60 -3.62 0.20
C LEU A 58 -2.20 -2.91 1.51
N GLY A 59 -2.20 -3.63 2.64
CA GLY A 59 -1.82 -3.09 3.95
C GLY A 59 -2.83 -2.09 4.51
N CYS A 60 -4.12 -2.24 4.19
CA CYS A 60 -5.17 -1.37 4.70
C CYS A 60 -5.18 -1.35 6.23
N ASN A 61 -5.01 -2.53 6.84
CA ASN A 61 -4.95 -2.74 8.29
C ASN A 61 -3.66 -2.22 8.97
N GLY A 62 -2.69 -1.72 8.20
CA GLY A 62 -1.51 -1.02 8.74
C GLY A 62 -1.76 0.48 8.95
N CYS A 63 -2.67 1.07 8.16
CA CYS A 63 -3.10 2.45 8.34
C CYS A 63 -4.40 2.54 9.15
N HIS A 64 -5.31 1.59 8.97
CA HIS A 64 -6.60 1.52 9.65
C HIS A 64 -6.57 0.42 10.71
N THR A 65 -6.96 0.74 11.94
CA THR A 65 -7.14 -0.30 12.95
C THR A 65 -8.34 -1.18 12.59
N ILE A 66 -8.18 -2.50 12.70
CA ILE A 66 -9.24 -3.50 12.55
C ILE A 66 -8.97 -4.57 13.61
N GLU A 67 -9.68 -4.53 14.74
CA GLU A 67 -9.42 -5.39 15.90
C GLU A 67 -9.57 -6.87 15.57
N ASP A 68 -10.61 -7.22 14.79
CA ASP A 68 -10.86 -8.59 14.34
C ASP A 68 -9.95 -9.05 13.18
N TYR A 69 -9.16 -8.15 12.59
CA TYR A 69 -8.30 -8.45 11.44
C TYR A 69 -7.00 -7.61 11.41
N PRO A 70 -6.17 -7.67 12.48
CA PRO A 70 -5.04 -6.74 12.70
C PRO A 70 -3.88 -7.01 11.74
N GLN A 71 -3.07 -6.03 11.37
CA GLN A 71 -1.90 -6.30 10.51
C GLN A 71 -0.92 -7.29 11.16
N LEU A 72 -0.57 -8.37 10.45
CA LEU A 72 0.40 -9.37 10.94
C LEU A 72 1.86 -9.01 10.58
N ILE A 73 2.10 -8.49 9.37
CA ILE A 73 3.42 -8.01 8.91
C ILE A 73 3.24 -6.75 8.07
N LYS A 74 4.28 -5.93 8.01
CA LYS A 74 4.33 -4.78 7.11
C LYS A 74 4.51 -5.22 5.66
N ILE A 75 3.65 -4.71 4.77
CA ILE A 75 3.65 -5.10 3.34
C ILE A 75 4.71 -4.40 2.49
N GLY A 76 5.17 -3.24 2.95
CA GLY A 76 6.17 -2.45 2.28
C GLY A 76 7.56 -2.97 2.62
N PRO A 77 8.54 -2.80 1.71
CA PRO A 77 9.92 -3.17 2.02
C PRO A 77 10.44 -2.43 3.25
N ASN A 78 11.29 -3.10 4.02
CA ASN A 78 12.08 -2.49 5.08
C ASN A 78 13.01 -1.42 4.48
N LEU A 79 12.92 -0.19 5.01
CA LEU A 79 13.65 0.98 4.50
C LEU A 79 14.88 1.35 5.35
N LYS A 80 15.17 0.64 6.44
CA LYS A 80 16.32 0.91 7.33
C LYS A 80 17.66 0.93 6.58
N ARG A 81 17.77 0.09 5.55
CA ARG A 81 18.97 -0.05 4.71
C ARG A 81 18.78 0.53 3.29
N ALA A 82 17.75 1.35 3.07
CA ALA A 82 17.43 1.87 1.73
C ALA A 82 18.62 2.57 1.03
N LYS A 83 19.46 3.29 1.80
CA LYS A 83 20.69 3.95 1.33
C LYS A 83 21.71 3.02 0.67
N GLU A 84 21.73 1.74 1.04
CA GLU A 84 22.66 0.75 0.46
C GLU A 84 22.25 0.30 -0.93
N LYS A 85 20.98 0.52 -1.29
CA LYS A 85 20.37 0.06 -2.54
C LYS A 85 20.05 1.20 -3.51
N LEU A 86 19.50 2.29 -2.97
CA LEU A 86 18.77 3.32 -3.73
C LEU A 86 19.47 4.69 -3.66
N ASP A 87 19.23 5.51 -4.67
CA ASP A 87 19.66 6.91 -4.75
C ASP A 87 18.49 7.85 -4.39
N ARG A 88 18.80 9.04 -3.87
CA ARG A 88 17.77 10.02 -3.45
C ARG A 88 16.82 10.33 -4.60
N GLU A 89 17.37 10.61 -5.78
CA GLU A 89 16.61 10.92 -6.99
C GLU A 89 15.65 9.80 -7.36
N TRP A 90 16.13 8.55 -7.34
CA TRP A 90 15.28 7.38 -7.61
C TRP A 90 14.14 7.29 -6.59
N VAL A 91 14.44 7.45 -5.30
CA VAL A 91 13.45 7.42 -4.22
C VAL A 91 12.41 8.54 -4.40
N ALA A 92 12.86 9.74 -4.76
CA ALA A 92 11.99 10.89 -4.99
C ALA A 92 11.02 10.64 -6.16
N LYS A 93 11.53 10.17 -7.30
CA LYS A 93 10.71 9.80 -8.48
C LYS A 93 9.71 8.69 -8.15
N TRP A 94 10.16 7.66 -7.43
CA TRP A 94 9.32 6.54 -6.99
C TRP A 94 8.20 6.99 -6.06
N ILE A 95 8.48 7.82 -5.04
CA ILE A 95 7.46 8.34 -4.13
C ILE A 95 6.46 9.22 -4.88
N LYS A 96 6.92 10.03 -5.84
CA LYS A 96 6.07 10.94 -6.62
C LYS A 96 5.06 10.17 -7.47
N ASN A 97 5.49 9.11 -8.15
CA ASN A 97 4.63 8.29 -8.98
C ASN A 97 5.21 6.87 -9.13
N PRO A 98 4.83 5.91 -8.26
CA PRO A 98 5.33 4.54 -8.33
C PRO A 98 4.99 3.86 -9.68
N ARG A 99 3.85 4.21 -10.28
CA ARG A 99 3.37 3.60 -11.53
C ARG A 99 4.11 4.06 -12.78
N SER A 100 4.85 5.17 -12.74
CA SER A 100 5.75 5.54 -13.86
C SER A 100 6.98 4.64 -13.94
N PHE A 101 7.36 3.98 -12.83
CA PHE A 101 8.43 2.99 -12.83
C PHE A 101 7.92 1.62 -13.25
N ARG A 102 6.74 1.19 -12.74
CA ARG A 102 6.09 -0.09 -13.06
C ARG A 102 4.57 0.04 -13.04
N HIS A 103 3.89 -0.38 -14.11
CA HIS A 103 2.42 -0.29 -14.22
C HIS A 103 1.68 -0.97 -13.06
N ASN A 104 2.19 -2.10 -12.57
CA ASN A 104 1.64 -2.87 -11.45
C ASN A 104 2.36 -2.62 -10.12
N ALA A 105 2.86 -1.40 -9.88
CA ALA A 105 3.43 -1.03 -8.58
C ALA A 105 2.39 -1.17 -7.45
N ASN A 106 2.73 -1.94 -6.42
CA ASN A 106 1.90 -2.12 -5.21
C ASN A 106 1.89 -0.89 -4.30
N MET A 107 2.93 -0.04 -4.36
CA MET A 107 2.96 1.20 -3.57
C MET A 107 1.90 2.16 -4.13
N PRO A 108 0.94 2.62 -3.32
CA PRO A 108 -0.15 3.44 -3.82
C PRO A 108 0.31 4.90 -4.01
N SER A 109 -0.44 5.64 -4.81
CA SER A 109 -0.11 7.03 -5.15
C SER A 109 -0.54 7.98 -4.04
N GLN A 110 0.44 8.47 -3.27
CA GLN A 110 0.25 9.49 -2.22
C GLN A 110 0.20 10.91 -2.80
N PHE A 111 0.92 11.16 -3.88
CA PHE A 111 1.10 12.49 -4.46
C PHE A 111 0.43 12.60 -5.83
N GLY A 112 0.25 13.83 -6.31
CA GLY A 112 -0.37 14.11 -7.62
C GLY A 112 -1.86 13.80 -7.68
N GLN A 113 -2.53 13.74 -6.54
CA GLN A 113 -3.95 13.43 -6.44
C GLN A 113 -4.83 14.66 -6.73
N ASP A 114 -6.13 14.46 -6.90
CA ASP A 114 -7.06 15.52 -7.35
C ASP A 114 -7.06 16.78 -6.46
N ASN A 115 -6.94 16.61 -5.14
CA ASN A 115 -6.88 17.73 -4.19
C ASN A 115 -5.49 18.40 -4.07
N GLN A 116 -4.53 18.01 -4.92
CA GLN A 116 -3.12 18.45 -4.92
C GLN A 116 -2.66 19.03 -6.26
N LYS A 117 -3.57 19.29 -7.21
CA LYS A 117 -3.19 19.70 -8.58
C LYS A 117 -2.72 21.15 -8.71
N THR A 118 -2.98 22.02 -7.73
CA THR A 118 -2.58 23.44 -7.83
C THR A 118 -1.05 23.59 -7.80
N PRO A 119 -0.47 24.62 -8.44
CA PRO A 119 0.98 24.84 -8.44
C PRO A 119 1.58 24.91 -7.02
N GLU A 120 0.86 25.52 -6.07
CA GLU A 120 1.28 25.64 -4.68
C GLU A 120 1.36 24.27 -4.00
N MET A 121 0.36 23.40 -4.22
CA MET A 121 0.37 22.04 -3.69
C MET A 121 1.41 21.17 -4.37
N GLN A 122 1.68 21.37 -5.67
CA GLN A 122 2.77 20.66 -6.35
C GLN A 122 4.13 21.04 -5.77
N ALA A 123 4.37 22.33 -5.51
CA ALA A 123 5.59 22.80 -4.86
C ALA A 123 5.72 22.24 -3.43
N TRP A 124 4.63 22.25 -2.66
CA TRP A 124 4.55 21.64 -1.33
C TRP A 124 4.96 20.17 -1.37
N ASN A 125 4.28 19.38 -2.20
CA ASN A 125 4.53 17.94 -2.35
C ASN A 125 5.97 17.65 -2.80
N ASN A 126 6.50 18.40 -3.76
CA ASN A 126 7.88 18.21 -4.23
C ASN A 126 8.89 18.40 -3.08
N ASN A 127 8.68 19.37 -2.19
CA ASN A 127 9.54 19.59 -1.03
C ASN A 127 9.40 18.50 0.03
N GLU A 128 8.18 18.02 0.31
CA GLU A 128 7.98 16.86 1.19
C GLU A 128 8.68 15.61 0.63
N ILE A 129 8.53 15.34 -0.67
CA ILE A 129 9.18 14.20 -1.33
C ILE A 129 10.70 14.36 -1.30
N TYR A 130 11.22 15.56 -1.52
CA TYR A 130 12.66 15.84 -1.43
C TYR A 130 13.18 15.58 -0.02
N ALA A 131 12.48 16.06 1.01
CA ALA A 131 12.82 15.82 2.40
C ALA A 131 12.79 14.33 2.76
N ILE A 132 11.69 13.61 2.45
CA ILE A 132 11.56 12.17 2.72
C ILE A 132 12.66 11.38 2.01
N SER A 133 12.89 11.64 0.73
CA SER A 133 13.91 10.92 -0.04
C SER A 133 15.31 11.17 0.52
N SER A 134 15.63 12.40 0.94
CA SER A 134 16.91 12.74 1.56
C SER A 134 17.11 12.04 2.90
N PHE A 135 16.06 11.99 3.73
CA PHE A 135 16.07 11.30 5.01
C PHE A 135 16.31 9.79 4.85
N LEU A 136 15.61 9.13 3.92
CA LEU A 136 15.72 7.68 3.70
C LEU A 136 17.08 7.21 3.17
N VAL A 137 17.80 8.06 2.44
CA VAL A 137 19.14 7.74 1.92
C VAL A 137 20.27 8.56 2.55
N LYS A 138 20.03 9.12 3.75
CA LYS A 138 21.00 9.96 4.46
C LYS A 138 22.33 9.23 4.66
N ASN A 139 23.44 9.98 4.49
CA ASN A 139 24.81 9.47 4.61
C ASN A 139 25.13 8.31 3.67
N LYS A 140 24.51 8.26 2.48
CA LYS A 140 24.89 7.31 1.44
C LYS A 140 26.36 7.51 1.06
N LYS A 141 27.16 6.44 1.14
CA LYS A 141 28.54 6.44 0.63
C LYS A 141 28.51 6.50 -0.90
N THR A 142 29.42 7.26 -1.48
CA THR A 142 29.67 7.26 -2.93
C THR A 142 30.03 5.85 -3.37
N ARG A 143 29.34 5.33 -4.39
CA ARG A 143 29.58 3.99 -4.93
C ARG A 143 30.77 4.02 -5.89
N ASN A 144 31.59 2.98 -5.85
CA ASN A 144 32.61 2.73 -6.87
C ASN A 144 31.93 2.15 -8.12
N PRO A 145 32.04 2.78 -9.30
CA PRO A 145 31.30 2.38 -10.51
C PRO A 145 31.72 1.05 -11.15
N SER A 146 32.65 0.29 -10.57
CA SER A 146 33.13 -0.96 -11.19
C SER A 146 32.18 -2.12 -10.90
N ASP A 147 31.05 -2.11 -11.62
CA ASP A 147 30.00 -3.14 -11.58
C ASP A 147 30.35 -4.37 -12.43
N SER A 148 31.41 -4.32 -13.25
CA SER A 148 31.76 -5.39 -14.19
C SER A 148 32.10 -6.72 -13.50
N GLN A 149 32.67 -6.68 -12.29
CA GLN A 149 33.01 -7.90 -11.55
C GLN A 149 31.77 -8.68 -11.07
N TYR A 150 30.62 -8.01 -10.97
CA TYR A 150 29.35 -8.55 -10.48
C TYR A 150 28.38 -8.89 -11.63
N SER A 151 28.80 -8.72 -12.87
CA SER A 151 28.01 -9.01 -14.07
C SER A 151 28.67 -10.10 -14.91
N GLY A 152 27.89 -11.07 -15.36
CA GLY A 152 28.32 -12.18 -16.20
C GLY A 152 27.63 -12.19 -17.56
N ASP A 153 27.27 -13.37 -18.04
CA ASP A 153 26.56 -13.58 -19.31
C ASP A 153 25.03 -13.52 -19.12
N ALA A 154 24.39 -12.54 -19.76
CA ALA A 154 22.95 -12.34 -19.68
C ALA A 154 22.14 -13.45 -20.38
N GLU A 155 22.65 -14.06 -21.45
CA GLU A 155 21.95 -15.16 -22.14
C GLU A 155 21.94 -16.42 -21.29
N ASN A 156 23.06 -16.72 -20.61
CA ASN A 156 23.09 -17.79 -19.62
C ASN A 156 22.22 -17.45 -18.40
N GLY A 157 22.25 -16.18 -17.96
CA GLY A 157 21.42 -15.67 -16.88
C GLY A 157 19.92 -15.89 -17.09
N GLU A 158 19.43 -15.71 -18.32
CA GLU A 158 18.03 -15.98 -18.67
C GLU A 158 17.68 -17.47 -18.51
N LYS A 159 18.55 -18.36 -18.98
CA LYS A 159 18.35 -19.82 -18.85
C LYS A 159 18.32 -20.23 -17.39
N LEU A 160 19.26 -19.72 -16.59
CA LEU A 160 19.35 -19.94 -15.15
C LEU A 160 18.13 -19.40 -14.41
N PHE A 161 17.63 -18.22 -14.79
CA PHE A 161 16.43 -17.63 -14.19
C PHE A 161 15.19 -18.55 -14.34
N GLY A 162 15.08 -19.27 -15.46
CA GLY A 162 14.09 -20.33 -15.64
C GLY A 162 14.40 -21.59 -14.83
N ALA A 163 15.62 -22.11 -14.95
CA ALA A 163 16.02 -23.41 -14.39
C ALA A 163 16.04 -23.44 -12.84
N ILE A 164 16.44 -22.33 -12.21
CA ILE A 164 16.48 -22.19 -10.74
C ILE A 164 15.08 -21.99 -10.15
N GLY A 165 14.10 -21.63 -10.99
CA GLY A 165 12.71 -21.46 -10.57
C GLY A 165 12.34 -20.03 -10.18
N CYS A 166 13.13 -19.01 -10.54
CA CYS A 166 12.81 -17.61 -10.25
C CYS A 166 11.44 -17.20 -10.83
N LYS A 167 11.06 -17.76 -11.99
CA LYS A 167 9.74 -17.60 -12.64
C LYS A 167 8.56 -18.13 -11.82
N GLY A 168 8.80 -18.98 -10.81
CA GLY A 168 7.76 -19.46 -9.91
C GLY A 168 7.25 -18.38 -8.95
N CYS A 169 8.06 -17.34 -8.69
CA CYS A 169 7.66 -16.23 -7.84
C CYS A 169 7.63 -14.89 -8.58
N HIS A 170 8.55 -14.67 -9.51
CA HIS A 170 8.73 -13.39 -10.20
C HIS A 170 8.21 -13.43 -11.62
N VAL A 171 7.58 -12.34 -12.03
CA VAL A 171 7.19 -12.08 -13.41
C VAL A 171 8.06 -10.98 -14.03
N ILE A 172 8.16 -11.00 -15.36
CA ILE A 172 8.77 -9.95 -16.18
C ILE A 172 7.73 -9.58 -17.22
N GLU A 173 6.85 -8.66 -16.85
CA GLU A 173 5.68 -8.26 -17.64
C GLU A 173 5.75 -6.76 -17.93
N PRO A 174 6.30 -6.35 -19.10
CA PRO A 174 6.43 -4.94 -19.47
C PRO A 174 5.08 -4.24 -19.59
N GLU A 175 4.08 -4.96 -20.10
CA GLU A 175 2.74 -4.42 -20.36
C GLU A 175 1.71 -4.93 -19.34
N PRO A 176 0.65 -4.15 -19.07
CA PRO A 176 -0.46 -4.60 -18.25
C PRO A 176 -1.18 -5.80 -18.89
N VAL A 177 -1.36 -6.87 -18.12
CA VAL A 177 -2.21 -7.99 -18.52
C VAL A 177 -3.64 -7.69 -18.06
N ASN A 178 -4.57 -7.62 -19.00
CA ASN A 178 -5.99 -7.45 -18.70
C ASN A 178 -6.61 -8.79 -18.27
N ALA A 179 -6.18 -9.28 -17.11
CA ALA A 179 -6.73 -10.47 -16.49
C ALA A 179 -7.78 -10.07 -15.45
N GLU A 180 -8.85 -10.85 -15.35
CA GLU A 180 -9.84 -10.67 -14.30
C GLU A 180 -9.19 -10.86 -12.92
N VAL A 181 -9.46 -9.91 -12.04
CA VAL A 181 -8.89 -9.90 -10.70
C VAL A 181 -9.66 -10.88 -9.83
N THR A 182 -9.10 -12.07 -9.64
CA THR A 182 -9.66 -13.14 -8.81
C THR A 182 -8.68 -13.53 -7.69
N LEU A 183 -9.19 -14.23 -6.67
CA LEU A 183 -8.36 -14.79 -5.59
C LEU A 183 -7.22 -15.67 -6.14
N LYS A 184 -7.51 -16.48 -7.17
CA LYS A 184 -6.52 -17.33 -7.85
C LYS A 184 -5.46 -16.54 -8.58
N GLU A 185 -5.82 -15.44 -9.23
CA GLU A 185 -4.84 -14.62 -9.96
C GLU A 185 -3.92 -13.87 -8.99
N TYR A 186 -4.46 -13.39 -7.87
CA TYR A 186 -3.67 -12.76 -6.81
C TYR A 186 -2.68 -13.72 -6.15
N THR A 187 -3.07 -14.98 -5.93
CA THR A 187 -2.20 -15.99 -5.32
C THR A 187 -1.05 -16.45 -6.24
N LYS A 188 -1.12 -16.21 -7.56
CA LYS A 188 0.03 -16.45 -8.45
C LYS A 188 1.16 -15.42 -8.30
N ARG A 189 0.86 -14.22 -7.78
CA ARG A 189 1.81 -13.10 -7.70
C ARG A 189 2.54 -13.10 -6.36
N HIS A 190 3.61 -13.88 -6.24
CA HIS A 190 4.38 -13.99 -5.00
C HIS A 190 5.46 -12.91 -4.86
N GLY A 191 6.31 -12.76 -5.88
CA GLY A 191 7.37 -11.78 -5.96
C GLY A 191 6.97 -10.56 -6.79
N PRO A 192 7.65 -9.42 -6.61
CA PRO A 192 7.43 -8.25 -7.44
C PRO A 192 7.79 -8.53 -8.90
N ASN A 193 7.08 -7.83 -9.82
CA ASN A 193 7.48 -7.71 -11.21
C ASN A 193 8.90 -7.11 -11.29
N LEU A 194 9.80 -7.73 -12.08
CA LEU A 194 11.21 -7.37 -12.14
C LEU A 194 11.56 -6.37 -13.24
N ILE A 195 10.58 -5.92 -14.04
CA ILE A 195 10.82 -4.87 -15.05
C ILE A 195 11.47 -3.60 -14.43
N GLY A 196 12.32 -2.92 -15.20
CA GLY A 196 13.01 -1.71 -14.75
C GLY A 196 14.03 -1.91 -13.63
N LEU A 197 14.31 -3.14 -13.17
CA LEU A 197 15.28 -3.39 -12.09
C LEU A 197 16.67 -2.80 -12.38
N GLY A 198 17.10 -2.81 -13.64
CA GLY A 198 18.35 -2.19 -14.10
C GLY A 198 18.41 -0.68 -13.90
N SER A 199 17.27 -0.01 -13.75
CA SER A 199 17.16 1.43 -13.49
C SER A 199 17.01 1.78 -12.01
N LYS A 200 17.05 0.79 -11.11
CA LYS A 200 16.79 0.95 -9.68
C LYS A 200 18.02 0.76 -8.80
N THR A 201 18.94 -0.10 -9.20
CA THR A 201 20.05 -0.51 -8.34
C THR A 201 21.24 -0.99 -9.17
N THR A 202 22.30 -1.45 -8.51
CA THR A 202 23.59 -1.81 -9.14
C THR A 202 23.77 -3.31 -9.27
N ALA A 203 24.75 -3.72 -10.08
CA ALA A 203 25.13 -5.12 -10.22
C ALA A 203 25.55 -5.73 -8.88
N GLU A 204 26.38 -5.01 -8.11
CA GLU A 204 26.78 -5.44 -6.78
C GLU A 204 25.60 -5.77 -5.87
N TRP A 205 24.56 -4.93 -5.87
CA TRP A 205 23.41 -5.14 -5.00
C TRP A 205 22.59 -6.35 -5.44
N VAL A 206 22.32 -6.50 -6.74
CA VAL A 206 21.55 -7.63 -7.29
C VAL A 206 22.30 -8.94 -7.04
N TYR A 207 23.60 -8.96 -7.30
CA TYR A 207 24.47 -10.10 -7.06
C TYR A 207 24.41 -10.56 -5.59
N ASN A 208 24.63 -9.63 -4.65
CA ASN A 208 24.61 -9.95 -3.23
C ASN A 208 23.23 -10.40 -2.77
N TRP A 209 22.16 -9.80 -3.31
CA TRP A 209 20.77 -10.21 -3.03
C TRP A 209 20.46 -11.63 -3.51
N ILE A 210 20.93 -12.02 -4.70
CA ILE A 210 20.74 -13.38 -5.24
C ILE A 210 21.54 -14.40 -4.43
N ARG A 211 22.76 -14.05 -3.99
CA ARG A 211 23.63 -14.95 -3.23
C ARG A 211 23.09 -15.22 -1.83
N ASP A 212 22.65 -14.19 -1.12
CA ASP A 212 22.05 -14.36 0.19
C ASP A 212 21.13 -13.18 0.59
N PRO A 213 19.83 -13.26 0.29
CA PRO A 213 18.90 -12.17 0.60
C PRO A 213 18.70 -11.97 2.11
N LEU A 214 18.90 -13.03 2.92
CA LEU A 214 18.70 -13.00 4.37
C LEU A 214 19.76 -12.17 5.11
N THR A 215 20.95 -12.04 4.53
CA THR A 215 22.00 -11.12 5.04
C THR A 215 21.58 -9.65 4.88
N TYR A 216 20.80 -9.32 3.86
CA TYR A 216 20.27 -7.96 3.70
C TYR A 216 19.02 -7.73 4.55
N ASN A 217 18.06 -8.65 4.47
CA ASN A 217 16.79 -8.61 5.18
C ASN A 217 16.47 -10.00 5.77
N PRO A 218 16.63 -10.19 7.11
CA PRO A 218 16.32 -11.46 7.77
C PRO A 218 14.87 -11.93 7.58
N ASP A 219 13.93 -11.00 7.38
CA ASP A 219 12.51 -11.27 7.17
C ASP A 219 12.15 -11.37 5.68
N SER A 220 13.14 -11.49 4.79
CA SER A 220 12.91 -11.64 3.35
C SER A 220 12.10 -12.90 3.05
N ARG A 221 11.07 -12.75 2.21
CA ARG A 221 10.30 -13.87 1.66
C ARG A 221 11.07 -14.64 0.57
N MET A 222 12.07 -14.02 -0.05
CA MET A 222 12.94 -14.71 -1.01
C MET A 222 13.94 -15.56 -0.22
N PRO A 223 13.93 -16.90 -0.37
CA PRO A 223 14.85 -17.78 0.32
C PRO A 223 16.26 -17.71 -0.28
N ASN A 224 17.25 -18.25 0.43
CA ASN A 224 18.56 -18.50 -0.15
C ASN A 224 18.46 -19.66 -1.15
N LEU A 225 18.57 -19.34 -2.45
CA LEU A 225 18.47 -20.31 -3.55
C LEU A 225 19.76 -21.10 -3.79
N ARG A 226 20.80 -20.88 -2.97
CA ARG A 226 22.12 -21.54 -3.03
C ARG A 226 22.81 -21.42 -4.40
N VAL A 227 22.56 -20.30 -5.08
CA VAL A 227 23.13 -19.96 -6.39
C VAL A 227 24.63 -19.74 -6.24
N ASN A 228 25.46 -20.35 -7.09
CA ASN A 228 26.92 -20.15 -7.03
C ASN A 228 27.32 -18.74 -7.53
N ASP A 229 28.60 -18.36 -7.37
CA ASP A 229 29.06 -17.01 -7.73
C ASP A 229 28.92 -16.69 -9.23
N GLN A 230 29.19 -17.64 -10.13
CA GLN A 230 29.08 -17.38 -11.58
C GLN A 230 27.61 -17.27 -12.00
N ASP A 231 26.76 -18.20 -11.55
CA ASP A 231 25.33 -18.18 -11.85
C ASP A 231 24.68 -16.87 -11.35
N ALA A 232 25.09 -16.38 -10.17
CA ALA A 232 24.60 -15.13 -9.62
C ALA A 232 25.01 -13.92 -10.48
N LYS A 233 26.21 -13.91 -11.05
CA LYS A 233 26.66 -12.84 -11.98
C LYS A 233 25.89 -12.88 -13.29
N ASP A 234 25.64 -14.07 -13.83
CA ASP A 234 24.91 -14.25 -15.08
C ASP A 234 23.44 -13.80 -14.93
N ILE A 235 22.77 -14.23 -13.86
CA ILE A 235 21.41 -13.79 -13.53
C ILE A 235 21.39 -12.27 -13.26
N THR A 236 22.41 -11.73 -12.59
CA THR A 236 22.54 -10.28 -12.40
C THR A 236 22.59 -9.53 -13.72
N ALA A 237 23.40 -10.00 -14.68
CA ALA A 237 23.50 -9.41 -16.02
C ALA A 237 22.14 -9.42 -16.73
N TYR A 238 21.43 -10.55 -16.69
CA TYR A 238 20.08 -10.68 -17.24
C TYR A 238 19.10 -9.68 -16.60
N LEU A 239 19.06 -9.61 -15.27
CA LEU A 239 18.14 -8.74 -14.53
C LEU A 239 18.41 -7.25 -14.73
N LEU A 240 19.67 -6.86 -14.91
CA LEU A 240 20.04 -5.47 -15.19
C LEU A 240 19.73 -5.05 -16.63
N SER A 241 19.48 -5.98 -17.55
CA SER A 241 19.04 -5.65 -18.91
C SER A 241 17.65 -4.99 -18.94
N PHE A 242 16.82 -5.21 -17.91
CA PHE A 242 15.50 -4.60 -17.80
C PHE A 242 15.59 -3.17 -17.30
N ARG A 243 15.76 -2.22 -18.23
CA ARG A 243 15.76 -0.77 -17.95
C ARG A 243 14.44 -0.11 -18.29
N ASN A 244 14.16 0.99 -17.61
CA ASN A 244 13.07 1.91 -17.89
C ASN A 244 13.67 3.29 -18.21
N ASN A 245 13.99 3.50 -19.49
CA ASN A 245 14.63 4.74 -19.95
C ASN A 245 13.72 5.97 -19.76
N GLU A 246 12.39 5.81 -19.87
CA GLU A 246 11.45 6.90 -19.63
C GLU A 246 11.56 7.41 -18.19
N PHE A 247 11.60 6.49 -17.22
CA PHE A 247 11.77 6.83 -15.81
C PHE A 247 13.14 7.45 -15.50
N GLU A 248 14.21 6.93 -16.11
CA GLU A 248 15.56 7.49 -15.97
C GLU A 248 15.61 8.95 -16.45
N ASN A 249 14.93 9.25 -17.56
CA ASN A 249 14.89 10.58 -18.17
C ASN A 249 13.96 11.58 -17.49
N ILE A 250 13.17 11.17 -16.49
CA ILE A 250 12.40 12.12 -15.66
C ILE A 250 13.40 13.04 -14.94
N GLY A 251 13.17 14.35 -14.95
CA GLY A 251 14.03 15.27 -14.19
C GLY A 251 13.96 15.03 -12.68
N ASP A 252 15.05 15.32 -11.98
CA ASP A 252 15.07 15.27 -10.53
C ASP A 252 14.16 16.35 -9.89
N ILE A 253 13.58 16.04 -8.73
CA ILE A 253 12.82 16.98 -7.93
C ILE A 253 13.79 17.98 -7.31
N GLN A 254 13.59 19.26 -7.62
CA GLN A 254 14.37 20.35 -7.08
C GLN A 254 13.80 20.80 -5.73
N LEU A 255 14.69 21.13 -4.81
CA LEU A 255 14.33 21.74 -3.53
C LEU A 255 14.00 23.22 -3.72
N ASP A 256 12.94 23.68 -3.08
CA ASP A 256 12.64 25.11 -2.93
C ASP A 256 12.70 25.43 -1.44
N GLU A 257 13.79 26.07 -1.01
CA GLU A 257 14.04 26.35 0.40
C GLU A 257 12.95 27.21 1.04
N GLN A 258 12.31 28.12 0.30
CA GLN A 258 11.23 28.95 0.83
C GLN A 258 9.99 28.10 1.12
N VAL A 259 9.68 27.15 0.25
CA VAL A 259 8.57 26.21 0.46
C VAL A 259 8.90 25.24 1.58
N LEU A 260 10.15 24.74 1.68
CA LEU A 260 10.59 23.90 2.78
C LEU A 260 10.40 24.60 4.14
N GLU A 261 10.83 25.86 4.24
CA GLU A 261 10.65 26.68 5.44
C GLU A 261 9.18 26.90 5.76
N LYS A 262 8.34 27.15 4.75
CA LYS A 262 6.89 27.26 4.93
C LYS A 262 6.28 25.97 5.48
N ILE A 263 6.69 24.80 4.98
CA ILE A 263 6.23 23.50 5.48
C ILE A 263 6.66 23.31 6.94
N ALA A 264 7.95 23.54 7.23
CA ALA A 264 8.50 23.42 8.56
C ALA A 264 7.77 24.34 9.56
N PHE A 265 7.59 25.61 9.19
CA PHE A 265 6.82 26.59 9.96
C PHE A 265 5.40 26.11 10.22
N THR A 266 4.68 25.65 9.20
CA THR A 266 3.29 25.18 9.32
C THR A 266 3.16 24.02 10.31
N HIS A 267 4.14 23.11 10.35
CA HIS A 267 4.15 22.04 11.35
C HIS A 267 4.54 22.54 12.75
N LEU A 268 5.47 23.49 12.86
CA LEU A 268 5.88 24.07 14.13
C LEU A 268 4.75 24.89 14.76
N SER A 269 4.06 25.72 14.00
CA SER A 269 2.96 26.57 14.50
C SER A 269 1.75 25.77 15.00
N LYS A 270 1.56 24.52 14.54
CA LYS A 270 0.58 23.58 15.13
C LYS A 270 0.98 23.08 16.53
N GLN A 271 2.23 23.22 16.94
CA GLN A 271 2.78 22.70 18.20
C GLN A 271 3.20 23.80 19.19
N MET A 272 3.42 25.03 18.72
CA MET A 272 3.86 26.15 19.55
C MET A 272 3.39 27.49 18.97
N PRO A 273 3.39 28.59 19.75
CA PRO A 273 3.03 29.91 19.23
C PRO A 273 3.94 30.34 18.07
N GLU A 274 3.40 31.10 17.13
CA GLU A 274 4.09 31.48 15.88
C GLU A 274 5.45 32.15 16.13
N SER A 275 5.55 33.04 17.12
CA SER A 275 6.81 33.70 17.48
C SER A 275 7.91 32.72 17.93
N PHE A 276 7.54 31.62 18.58
CA PHE A 276 8.49 30.56 18.94
C PHE A 276 8.82 29.66 17.75
N ALA A 277 7.84 29.40 16.88
CA ALA A 277 8.03 28.64 15.65
C ALA A 277 9.02 29.34 14.71
N GLU A 278 8.90 30.66 14.53
CA GLU A 278 9.82 31.48 13.75
C GLU A 278 11.24 31.40 14.31
N LYS A 279 11.41 31.62 15.62
CA LYS A 279 12.72 31.55 16.25
C LYS A 279 13.37 30.18 16.07
N LYS A 280 12.62 29.11 16.33
CA LYS A 280 13.11 27.75 16.16
C LYS A 280 13.49 27.45 14.71
N LEU A 281 12.73 27.95 13.74
CA LEU A 281 13.01 27.76 12.33
C LEU A 281 14.31 28.47 11.89
N VAL A 282 14.58 29.66 12.43
CA VAL A 282 15.83 30.41 12.19
C VAL A 282 17.04 29.68 12.76
N ASP A 283 16.88 29.03 13.92
CA ASP A 283 17.95 28.28 14.57
C ASP A 283 18.28 26.94 13.87
N MET A 284 17.42 26.47 12.96
CA MET A 284 17.61 25.20 12.24
C MET A 284 18.44 25.39 10.96
N ASP A 285 19.44 24.54 10.76
CA ASP A 285 20.14 24.44 9.47
C ASP A 285 19.30 23.70 8.41
N LEU A 286 19.79 23.67 7.17
CA LEU A 286 19.08 23.03 6.06
C LEU A 286 18.83 21.53 6.28
N ASN A 287 19.80 20.80 6.83
CA ASN A 287 19.65 19.38 7.09
C ASN A 287 18.66 19.12 8.21
N GLU A 288 18.65 19.96 9.25
CA GLU A 288 17.67 19.90 10.33
C GLU A 288 16.25 20.20 9.82
N LYS A 289 16.09 21.18 8.91
CA LYS A 289 14.81 21.47 8.25
C LYS A 289 14.35 20.29 7.39
N LEU A 290 15.23 19.70 6.60
CA LEU A 290 14.93 18.53 5.78
C LEU A 290 14.52 17.33 6.65
N ASP A 291 15.28 17.01 7.69
CA ASP A 291 14.97 15.90 8.60
C ASP A 291 13.64 16.14 9.33
N TYR A 292 13.39 17.37 9.78
CA TYR A 292 12.15 17.72 10.46
C TYR A 292 10.93 17.57 9.53
N VAL A 293 11.00 18.16 8.33
CA VAL A 293 9.93 18.05 7.34
C VAL A 293 9.72 16.60 6.93
N ALA A 294 10.79 15.84 6.67
CA ALA A 294 10.72 14.42 6.33
C ALA A 294 9.96 13.62 7.39
N GLN A 295 10.34 13.77 8.67
CA GLN A 295 9.68 13.06 9.76
C GLN A 295 8.22 13.46 9.90
N LYS A 296 7.90 14.76 9.78
CA LYS A 296 6.51 15.23 9.85
C LYS A 296 5.67 14.73 8.67
N SER A 297 6.22 14.69 7.46
CA SER A 297 5.53 14.14 6.29
C SER A 297 5.37 12.62 6.37
N ILE A 298 6.38 11.87 6.86
CA ILE A 298 6.26 10.42 7.11
C ILE A 298 5.11 10.13 8.10
N ILE A 299 5.00 10.94 9.17
CA ILE A 299 3.89 10.84 10.13
C ILE A 299 2.58 11.21 9.45
N HIS A 300 2.56 12.32 8.71
CA HIS A 300 1.36 12.84 8.10
C HIS A 300 0.73 11.84 7.13
N TYR A 301 1.54 11.22 6.25
CA TYR A 301 1.09 10.24 5.26
C TYR A 301 1.09 8.79 5.76
N GLY A 302 1.56 8.53 7.00
CA GLY A 302 1.50 7.22 7.61
C GLY A 302 2.36 6.16 6.93
N CYS A 303 3.51 6.54 6.35
CA CYS A 303 4.36 5.62 5.59
C CYS A 303 4.77 4.38 6.40
N PHE A 304 4.88 4.53 7.72
CA PHE A 304 5.22 3.47 8.66
C PHE A 304 4.14 2.39 8.84
N GLY A 305 2.88 2.63 8.44
CA GLY A 305 1.85 1.60 8.45
C GLY A 305 2.11 0.51 7.40
N CYS A 306 2.85 0.85 6.35
CA CYS A 306 3.29 -0.06 5.32
C CYS A 306 4.78 -0.42 5.43
N HIS A 307 5.65 0.49 5.88
CA HIS A 307 7.10 0.33 5.86
C HIS A 307 7.72 0.24 7.26
N GLU A 308 8.84 -0.48 7.37
CA GLU A 308 9.74 -0.35 8.50
C GLU A 308 10.72 0.81 8.25
N ILE A 309 10.66 1.81 9.13
CA ILE A 309 11.46 3.04 9.05
C ILE A 309 12.02 3.30 10.45
N ASP A 310 13.32 3.56 10.55
CA ASP A 310 13.98 3.85 11.82
C ASP A 310 13.34 5.08 12.51
N GLY A 311 12.98 4.92 13.78
CA GLY A 311 12.34 5.95 14.60
C GLY A 311 10.81 5.97 14.52
N PHE A 312 10.20 5.10 13.71
CA PHE A 312 8.75 5.00 13.54
C PHE A 312 8.18 3.62 13.88
N GLU A 313 8.95 2.77 14.56
CA GLU A 313 8.55 1.39 14.89
C GLU A 313 7.26 1.34 15.73
N ASN A 314 7.08 2.32 16.62
CA ASN A 314 5.95 2.40 17.55
C ASN A 314 4.90 3.45 17.14
N ALA A 315 4.97 3.97 15.91
CA ALA A 315 4.04 4.98 15.44
C ALA A 315 2.63 4.35 15.26
N LYS A 316 1.59 5.07 15.72
CA LYS A 316 0.21 4.59 15.69
C LYS A 316 -0.41 4.74 14.28
N PRO A 317 -1.31 3.84 13.87
CA PRO A 317 -2.06 3.98 12.62
C PRO A 317 -2.75 5.35 12.48
N ILE A 318 -2.84 5.86 11.24
CA ILE A 318 -3.34 7.22 10.95
C ILE A 318 -4.73 7.27 10.33
N GLY A 319 -5.23 6.14 9.86
CA GLY A 319 -6.51 5.99 9.20
C GLY A 319 -7.64 5.94 10.22
N THR A 320 -8.87 6.09 9.73
CA THR A 320 -10.05 5.84 10.59
C THR A 320 -10.02 4.41 11.09
N GLU A 321 -10.48 4.20 12.31
CA GLU A 321 -10.78 2.87 12.84
C GLU A 321 -11.85 2.21 11.94
N LEU A 322 -11.66 0.95 11.56
CA LEU A 322 -12.52 0.22 10.62
C LEU A 322 -13.23 -0.99 11.21
N THR A 323 -13.00 -1.37 12.47
CA THR A 323 -13.58 -2.55 13.14
C THR A 323 -15.09 -2.61 13.04
N GLU A 324 -15.75 -1.45 13.07
CA GLU A 324 -17.21 -1.34 12.97
C GLU A 324 -17.69 -0.38 11.88
N GLU A 325 -16.80 0.04 10.96
CA GLU A 325 -17.12 1.07 9.96
C GLU A 325 -18.27 0.63 9.02
N GLY A 326 -18.44 -0.67 8.76
CA GLY A 326 -19.56 -1.21 7.99
C GLY A 326 -20.94 -0.88 8.57
N SER A 327 -21.02 -0.68 9.89
CA SER A 327 -22.24 -0.30 10.62
C SER A 327 -22.44 1.22 10.73
N LYS A 328 -21.54 2.03 10.17
CA LYS A 328 -21.61 3.48 10.31
C LYS A 328 -22.87 4.03 9.64
N PRO A 329 -23.72 4.77 10.38
CA PRO A 329 -24.87 5.45 9.80
C PRO A 329 -24.46 6.41 8.70
N VAL A 330 -25.26 6.50 7.64
CA VAL A 330 -24.96 7.30 6.44
C VAL A 330 -24.82 8.78 6.79
N ASP A 331 -25.57 9.29 7.76
CA ASP A 331 -25.50 10.65 8.27
C ASP A 331 -24.18 10.98 8.97
N LYS A 332 -23.39 9.97 9.35
CA LYS A 332 -22.04 10.13 9.90
C LYS A 332 -20.92 10.02 8.86
N LEU A 333 -21.26 9.81 7.58
CA LEU A 333 -20.31 9.81 6.49
C LEU A 333 -20.24 11.21 5.86
N ASP A 334 -19.03 11.76 5.76
CA ASP A 334 -18.82 13.07 5.12
C ASP A 334 -18.82 12.92 3.59
N PHE A 335 -19.89 13.37 2.94
CA PHE A 335 -20.01 13.45 1.48
C PHE A 335 -19.35 14.72 0.90
N GLY A 336 -18.85 15.61 1.75
CA GLY A 336 -18.28 16.89 1.35
C GLY A 336 -19.25 17.69 0.50
N LEU A 337 -18.79 18.11 -0.68
CA LEU A 337 -19.62 18.79 -1.69
C LEU A 337 -20.00 17.85 -2.85
N PHE A 338 -19.70 16.55 -2.71
CA PHE A 338 -19.89 15.56 -3.77
C PHE A 338 -21.14 14.71 -3.51
N HIS A 339 -22.25 15.11 -4.15
CA HIS A 339 -23.58 14.50 -3.97
C HIS A 339 -24.08 13.72 -5.19
N ASN A 340 -23.24 13.50 -6.20
CA ASN A 340 -23.59 12.77 -7.42
C ASN A 340 -23.51 11.24 -7.25
N ILE A 341 -23.81 10.73 -6.05
CA ILE A 341 -23.81 9.32 -5.70
C ILE A 341 -25.03 9.01 -4.83
N GLU A 342 -25.40 7.74 -4.75
CA GLU A 342 -26.46 7.34 -3.83
C GLU A 342 -26.01 7.59 -2.37
N HIS A 343 -26.88 8.20 -1.56
CA HIS A 343 -26.63 8.41 -0.13
C HIS A 343 -26.91 7.13 0.68
N VAL A 344 -25.98 6.20 0.55
CA VAL A 344 -25.89 4.89 1.22
C VAL A 344 -24.42 4.58 1.53
N ASN A 345 -24.17 3.77 2.55
CA ASN A 345 -22.80 3.53 3.05
C ASN A 345 -21.90 2.84 2.01
N TYR A 346 -22.39 1.81 1.32
CA TYR A 346 -21.61 1.09 0.32
C TYR A 346 -21.21 1.98 -0.87
N ALA A 347 -22.07 2.90 -1.32
CA ALA A 347 -21.74 3.83 -2.41
C ALA A 347 -20.68 4.84 -1.96
N TRP A 348 -20.70 5.25 -0.69
CA TRP A 348 -19.65 6.08 -0.11
C TRP A 348 -18.32 5.32 -0.05
N PHE A 349 -18.32 4.04 0.39
CA PHE A 349 -17.12 3.20 0.42
C PHE A 349 -16.54 2.95 -0.98
N GLU A 350 -17.38 2.60 -1.95
CA GLU A 350 -16.97 2.44 -3.36
C GLU A 350 -16.31 3.71 -3.90
N THR A 351 -16.94 4.87 -3.66
CA THR A 351 -16.41 6.18 -4.08
C THR A 351 -15.08 6.48 -3.41
N LYS A 352 -14.97 6.20 -2.11
CA LYS A 352 -13.76 6.41 -1.33
C LYS A 352 -12.61 5.49 -1.77
N LEU A 353 -12.90 4.25 -2.12
CA LEU A 353 -11.89 3.30 -2.61
C LEU A 353 -11.44 3.64 -4.04
N GLY A 354 -12.36 4.06 -4.91
CA GLY A 354 -12.05 4.42 -6.30
C GLY A 354 -11.28 5.74 -6.43
N ASN A 355 -11.66 6.76 -5.66
CA ASN A 355 -10.93 8.02 -5.57
C ASN A 355 -11.00 8.58 -4.14
N PRO A 356 -9.99 8.26 -3.29
CA PRO A 356 -10.02 8.60 -1.87
C PRO A 356 -10.09 10.08 -1.53
N ARG A 357 -9.88 10.96 -2.51
CA ARG A 357 -9.82 12.42 -2.31
C ARG A 357 -10.98 13.16 -2.95
N THR A 358 -11.97 12.46 -3.51
CA THR A 358 -13.16 13.06 -4.12
C THR A 358 -13.93 13.97 -3.17
N PHE A 359 -14.08 13.59 -1.90
CA PHE A 359 -14.84 14.38 -0.92
C PHE A 359 -14.16 15.69 -0.47
N ASP A 360 -12.94 15.95 -0.96
CA ASP A 360 -12.25 17.24 -0.84
C ASP A 360 -12.52 18.18 -2.02
N GLN A 361 -13.18 17.72 -3.09
CA GLN A 361 -13.46 18.55 -4.26
C GLN A 361 -14.33 19.75 -3.88
N GLY A 362 -13.90 20.94 -4.30
CA GLY A 362 -14.55 22.21 -3.97
C GLY A 362 -14.32 22.72 -2.55
N LYS A 363 -13.66 21.96 -1.66
CA LYS A 363 -13.31 22.42 -0.30
C LYS A 363 -12.02 23.24 -0.33
N VAL A 364 -12.02 24.38 0.37
CA VAL A 364 -10.80 25.17 0.61
C VAL A 364 -10.21 24.75 1.96
N ASN A 365 -9.38 23.70 1.92
CA ASN A 365 -8.69 23.18 3.09
C ASN A 365 -7.20 23.59 3.10
N PRO A 366 -6.65 24.00 4.27
CA PRO A 366 -5.20 24.13 4.44
C PRO A 366 -4.46 22.85 4.04
N PRO A 367 -3.19 22.93 3.60
CA PRO A 367 -2.45 21.77 3.08
C PRO A 367 -2.48 20.54 4.00
N LEU A 368 -2.29 20.74 5.30
CA LEU A 368 -2.23 19.66 6.30
C LEU A 368 -3.60 19.08 6.70
N ASP A 369 -4.70 19.68 6.27
CA ASP A 369 -6.06 19.26 6.62
C ASP A 369 -6.78 18.62 5.43
N LYS A 370 -6.13 18.58 4.26
CA LYS A 370 -6.59 17.86 3.08
C LYS A 370 -6.64 16.34 3.32
N LEU A 371 -7.59 15.67 2.68
CA LEU A 371 -7.66 14.21 2.63
C LEU A 371 -6.37 13.63 2.05
N LYS A 372 -5.88 12.58 2.72
CA LYS A 372 -4.53 12.04 2.50
C LYS A 372 -4.46 10.52 2.31
N MET A 373 -5.60 9.83 2.25
CA MET A 373 -5.61 8.41 1.85
C MET A 373 -5.06 8.30 0.41
N PRO A 374 -4.11 7.39 0.15
CA PRO A 374 -3.52 7.24 -1.17
C PRO A 374 -4.44 6.51 -2.13
N ASN A 375 -4.24 6.75 -3.43
CA ASN A 375 -4.96 6.04 -4.46
C ASN A 375 -4.23 4.72 -4.81
N PHE A 376 -4.91 3.60 -4.55
CA PHE A 376 -4.44 2.25 -4.87
C PHE A 376 -4.69 1.87 -6.33
N ASN A 377 -5.48 2.68 -7.06
CA ASN A 377 -5.90 2.48 -8.44
C ASN A 377 -6.54 1.11 -8.65
N LEU A 378 -7.53 0.85 -7.81
CA LEU A 378 -8.28 -0.39 -7.76
C LEU A 378 -9.21 -0.52 -8.97
N THR A 379 -9.36 -1.74 -9.44
CA THR A 379 -10.37 -2.16 -10.41
C THR A 379 -11.76 -2.23 -9.78
N GLY A 380 -12.82 -2.29 -10.59
CA GLY A 380 -14.19 -2.42 -10.10
C GLY A 380 -14.38 -3.63 -9.18
N ASN A 381 -13.84 -4.79 -9.57
CA ASN A 381 -13.92 -6.03 -8.77
C ASN A 381 -13.21 -5.90 -7.43
N GLU A 382 -12.05 -5.23 -7.37
CA GLU A 382 -11.33 -5.00 -6.11
C GLU A 382 -12.08 -4.03 -5.20
N ILE A 383 -12.70 -2.99 -5.77
CA ILE A 383 -13.53 -2.04 -5.02
C ILE A 383 -14.74 -2.77 -4.42
N GLU A 384 -15.41 -3.62 -5.19
CA GLU A 384 -16.54 -4.43 -4.70
C GLU A 384 -16.10 -5.39 -3.59
N ALA A 385 -15.00 -6.10 -3.78
CA ALA A 385 -14.46 -7.01 -2.78
C ALA A 385 -14.05 -6.31 -1.47
N LEU A 386 -13.34 -5.18 -1.57
CA LEU A 386 -12.98 -4.37 -0.40
C LEU A 386 -14.20 -3.75 0.28
N THR A 387 -15.19 -3.30 -0.49
CA THR A 387 -16.46 -2.81 0.07
C THR A 387 -17.18 -3.93 0.82
N THR A 388 -17.20 -5.15 0.27
CA THR A 388 -17.74 -6.33 0.95
C THR A 388 -17.02 -6.59 2.28
N ALA A 389 -15.69 -6.50 2.31
CA ALA A 389 -14.91 -6.65 3.54
C ALA A 389 -15.19 -5.53 4.56
N ILE A 390 -15.27 -4.26 4.13
CA ILE A 390 -15.59 -3.13 5.02
C ILE A 390 -16.98 -3.28 5.63
N LEU A 391 -17.97 -3.72 4.84
CA LEU A 391 -19.32 -4.01 5.35
C LEU A 391 -19.34 -5.19 6.32
N ALA A 392 -18.36 -6.10 6.21
CA ALA A 392 -18.18 -7.23 7.10
C ALA A 392 -17.63 -6.80 8.48
N PHE A 393 -16.82 -5.75 8.52
CA PHE A 393 -16.35 -5.09 9.74
C PHE A 393 -17.46 -4.21 10.33
N ASN A 394 -18.40 -4.86 11.01
CA ASN A 394 -19.61 -4.23 11.53
C ASN A 394 -19.81 -4.55 13.02
N SER A 395 -20.68 -3.75 13.66
CA SER A 395 -20.98 -3.87 15.09
C SER A 395 -21.99 -4.98 15.41
N ASN A 396 -22.52 -5.66 14.39
CA ASN A 396 -23.46 -6.77 14.57
C ASN A 396 -22.71 -8.07 14.85
N LYS A 397 -22.16 -8.14 16.07
CA LYS A 397 -21.43 -9.31 16.58
C LYS A 397 -22.41 -10.40 17.03
N ILE A 398 -22.00 -11.65 16.85
CA ILE A 398 -22.71 -12.82 17.40
C ILE A 398 -22.03 -13.29 18.68
N ASP A 399 -22.74 -14.09 19.48
CA ASP A 399 -22.17 -14.75 20.67
C ASP A 399 -20.93 -15.57 20.27
N GLU A 400 -19.87 -15.50 21.05
CA GLU A 400 -18.61 -16.22 20.81
C GLU A 400 -18.84 -17.72 20.58
N LYS A 401 -19.84 -18.33 21.23
CA LYS A 401 -20.18 -19.76 21.08
C LYS A 401 -20.71 -20.14 19.70
N LEU A 402 -21.15 -19.14 18.93
CA LEU A 402 -21.68 -19.34 17.58
C LEU A 402 -20.60 -19.13 16.51
N LYS A 403 -19.41 -18.65 16.89
CA LYS A 403 -18.30 -18.49 15.95
C LYS A 403 -17.70 -19.85 15.62
N VAL A 404 -17.40 -20.05 14.33
CA VAL A 404 -16.92 -21.33 13.81
C VAL A 404 -15.54 -21.68 14.38
N HIS A 405 -14.73 -20.67 14.69
CA HIS A 405 -13.38 -20.86 15.21
C HIS A 405 -13.33 -21.54 16.60
N GLN A 406 -14.42 -21.62 17.38
CA GLN A 406 -14.41 -22.43 18.62
C GLN A 406 -14.31 -23.95 18.33
N SER A 407 -14.56 -24.38 17.10
CA SER A 407 -14.39 -25.77 16.66
C SER A 407 -12.98 -26.10 16.15
N VAL A 408 -12.08 -25.09 16.10
CA VAL A 408 -10.72 -25.20 15.53
C VAL A 408 -9.70 -24.63 16.52
N ASP A 409 -8.54 -25.25 16.68
CA ASP A 409 -7.49 -24.79 17.59
C ASP A 409 -6.96 -23.38 17.23
N GLU A 410 -6.66 -22.54 18.23
CA GLU A 410 -6.19 -21.15 18.04
C GLU A 410 -4.90 -21.08 17.23
N LEU A 411 -3.98 -22.05 17.38
CA LEU A 411 -2.74 -22.09 16.60
C LEU A 411 -3.03 -22.41 15.13
N ALA A 412 -4.01 -23.27 14.86
CA ALA A 412 -4.43 -23.57 13.50
C ALA A 412 -5.01 -22.33 12.80
N GLN A 413 -5.73 -21.48 13.54
CA GLN A 413 -6.28 -20.23 13.02
C GLN A 413 -5.19 -19.19 12.69
N HIS A 414 -4.23 -18.99 13.60
CA HIS A 414 -3.07 -18.13 13.31
C HIS A 414 -2.25 -18.67 12.14
N GLY A 415 -2.00 -19.99 12.10
CA GLY A 415 -1.31 -20.65 10.99
C GLY A 415 -2.04 -20.45 9.66
N ALA A 416 -3.37 -20.49 9.71
CA ALA A 416 -4.23 -20.19 8.58
C ALA A 416 -3.94 -18.79 8.02
N ARG A 417 -4.04 -17.75 8.83
CA ARG A 417 -3.80 -16.38 8.34
C ARG A 417 -2.37 -16.18 7.78
N LEU A 418 -1.38 -16.85 8.37
CA LEU A 418 -0.01 -16.88 7.84
C LEU A 418 0.09 -17.52 6.45
N ILE A 419 -0.70 -18.58 6.16
CA ILE A 419 -0.75 -19.21 4.82
C ILE A 419 -1.14 -18.22 3.74
N LYS A 420 -2.16 -17.38 3.96
CA LYS A 420 -2.56 -16.30 3.04
C LYS A 420 -1.48 -15.24 2.91
N GLN A 421 -0.93 -14.85 4.05
CA GLN A 421 0.05 -13.78 4.13
C GLN A 421 1.32 -14.11 3.33
N TYR A 422 1.89 -15.29 3.60
CA TYR A 422 3.04 -15.82 2.86
C TYR A 422 2.67 -16.39 1.49
N ASN A 423 1.39 -16.39 1.13
CA ASN A 423 0.88 -16.85 -0.16
C ASN A 423 1.27 -18.31 -0.45
N CYS A 424 1.16 -19.19 0.55
CA CYS A 424 1.53 -20.60 0.41
C CYS A 424 0.63 -21.32 -0.61
N GLN A 425 -0.63 -20.89 -0.73
CA GLN A 425 -1.60 -21.39 -1.72
C GLN A 425 -1.22 -21.05 -3.18
N GLY A 426 -0.28 -20.13 -3.39
CA GLY A 426 0.26 -19.86 -4.73
C GLY A 426 1.06 -21.02 -5.31
N CYS A 427 1.65 -21.86 -4.44
CA CYS A 427 2.48 -23.00 -4.83
C CYS A 427 1.95 -24.35 -4.35
N HIS A 428 1.23 -24.38 -3.22
CA HIS A 428 0.71 -25.59 -2.59
C HIS A 428 -0.81 -25.67 -2.72
N ILE A 429 -1.32 -26.87 -2.97
CA ILE A 429 -2.73 -27.18 -2.76
C ILE A 429 -2.89 -27.42 -1.25
N ILE A 430 -3.70 -26.57 -0.61
CA ILE A 430 -3.97 -26.66 0.82
C ILE A 430 -5.48 -26.84 0.95
N ASP A 431 -5.91 -28.09 1.08
CA ASP A 431 -7.32 -28.48 1.22
C ASP A 431 -7.69 -28.68 2.69
N GLY A 432 -8.96 -28.43 3.03
CA GLY A 432 -9.55 -28.87 4.29
C GLY A 432 -9.25 -28.00 5.52
N PHE A 433 -8.93 -26.72 5.32
CA PHE A 433 -8.97 -25.71 6.38
C PHE A 433 -10.28 -24.93 6.35
#